data_AF-A0A409VUG3-F1
#
_entry.id   AF-A0A409VUG3-F1
#
_cell.length_a   1.000
_cell.length_b   1.000
_cell.length_c   1.000
_cell.angle_alpha   90.00
_cell.angle_beta   90.00
_cell.angle_gamma   90.00
#
_symmetry.space_group_name_H-M   'P 1'
#
loop_
_entity.id
_entity.type
_entity.pdbx_description
1 polymer ?
#
loop_
_entity_poly.entity_id
_entity_poly.type
_entity_poly.pdbx_seq_one_letter_code
_entity_poly.pdbx_strand_id
1 'polypeptide(L)'
;MLSSLAPTTTIAELKREALSALQSDVASNSLDVNAMEPPELDIETEDDFELCRVKKEKGKPTNDFEILEPTRMLRDSGLSGWEAVFLQPRDRNTGELLPVQYTPPPMYPEEQQEEEPQSRVPEVSNSKGKRKARPDEIDEE
;
A
#
# COMPACT_ATOMS: atom_id res chain seq x y z
N MET A 1 -16.45 -20.26 3.01
CA MET A 1 -16.07 -19.94 4.40
C MET A 1 -15.00 -18.85 4.32
N LEU A 2 -15.08 -17.80 5.12
CA LEU A 2 -13.94 -16.89 5.31
C LEU A 2 -12.89 -17.67 6.12
N SER A 3 -11.71 -17.94 5.54
CA SER A 3 -10.61 -18.60 6.24
C SER A 3 -10.01 -17.62 7.24
N SER A 4 -10.32 -17.80 8.52
CA SER A 4 -9.64 -17.08 9.61
C SER A 4 -8.54 -17.97 10.17
N LEU A 5 -7.32 -17.44 10.26
CA LEU A 5 -6.20 -18.11 10.89
C LEU A 5 -6.17 -17.92 12.40
N ALA A 6 -5.64 -18.92 13.12
CA ALA A 6 -5.44 -18.81 14.55
C ALA A 6 -4.30 -17.82 14.86
N PRO A 7 -4.36 -17.04 15.96
CA PRO A 7 -3.30 -16.09 16.31
C PRO A 7 -1.94 -16.76 16.60
N THR A 8 -1.94 -18.07 16.86
CA THR A 8 -0.75 -18.91 17.09
C THR A 8 -0.10 -19.41 15.81
N THR A 9 -0.76 -19.24 14.65
CA THR A 9 -0.21 -19.60 13.34
C THR A 9 1.03 -18.75 13.06
N THR A 10 2.04 -19.36 12.46
CA THR A 10 3.30 -18.70 12.09
C THR A 10 3.17 -18.00 10.72
N ILE A 11 4.03 -17.02 10.46
CA ILE A 11 4.10 -16.38 9.14
C ILE A 11 4.47 -17.40 8.05
N ALA A 12 5.31 -18.40 8.35
CA ALA A 12 5.61 -19.50 7.42
C ALA A 12 4.37 -20.32 7.04
N GLU A 13 3.51 -20.64 8.01
CA GLU A 13 2.24 -21.34 7.73
C GLU A 13 1.29 -20.46 6.90
N LEU A 14 1.21 -19.16 7.20
CA LEU A 14 0.45 -18.20 6.37
C LEU A 14 1.01 -18.14 4.93
N LYS A 15 2.33 -18.20 4.77
CA LYS A 15 3.00 -18.20 3.47
C LYS A 15 2.59 -19.42 2.63
N ARG A 16 2.52 -20.60 3.26
CA ARG A 16 2.03 -21.82 2.62
C ARG A 16 0.57 -21.72 2.21
N GLU A 17 -0.29 -21.18 3.08
CA GLU A 17 -1.71 -20.98 2.75
C GLU A 17 -1.87 -19.97 1.62
N ALA A 18 -1.10 -18.88 1.62
CA ALA A 18 -1.09 -17.90 0.54
C ALA A 18 -0.66 -18.53 -0.79
N LEU A 19 0.40 -19.35 -0.80
CA LEU A 19 0.83 -20.08 -1.99
C LEU A 19 -0.27 -21.02 -2.50
N SER A 20 -0.90 -21.78 -1.59
CA SER A 20 -2.02 -22.66 -1.94
C SER A 20 -3.22 -21.89 -2.50
N ALA A 21 -3.46 -20.65 -2.03
CA ALA A 21 -4.52 -19.80 -2.54
C ALA A 21 -4.18 -19.21 -3.92
N LEU A 22 -2.93 -18.80 -4.15
CA LEU A 22 -2.44 -18.31 -5.44
C LEU A 22 -2.50 -19.39 -6.53
N GLN A 23 -2.22 -20.64 -6.18
CA GLN A 23 -2.27 -21.79 -7.09
C GLN A 23 -3.67 -22.38 -7.25
N SER A 24 -4.67 -21.86 -6.51
CA SER A 24 -6.04 -22.32 -6.61
C SER A 24 -6.67 -21.88 -7.93
N ASP A 25 -7.48 -22.74 -8.54
CA ASP A 25 -8.17 -22.53 -9.83
C ASP A 25 -8.97 -21.22 -9.88
N VAL A 26 -9.42 -20.72 -8.72
CA VAL A 26 -10.17 -19.45 -8.59
C VAL A 26 -9.31 -18.20 -8.83
N ALA A 27 -8.00 -18.29 -8.63
CA ALA A 27 -7.08 -17.15 -8.77
C ALA A 27 -6.86 -16.74 -10.24
N SER A 28 -7.09 -17.65 -11.18
CA SER A 28 -6.91 -17.44 -12.62
C SER A 28 -7.73 -16.27 -13.18
N ASN A 29 -8.87 -15.95 -12.55
CA ASN A 29 -9.76 -14.85 -12.94
C ASN A 29 -9.92 -13.77 -11.85
N SER A 30 -9.22 -13.86 -10.71
CA SER A 30 -9.42 -12.93 -9.58
C SER A 30 -8.34 -11.86 -9.45
N LEU A 31 -7.23 -11.98 -10.18
CA LEU A 31 -6.16 -10.97 -10.19
C LEU A 31 -6.52 -9.72 -11.00
N ASP A 32 -7.69 -9.70 -11.63
CA ASP A 32 -8.06 -8.61 -12.50
C ASP A 32 -9.53 -8.21 -12.38
N VAL A 33 -9.77 -7.09 -11.69
CA VAL A 33 -11.04 -6.36 -11.78
C VAL A 33 -10.82 -4.95 -12.34
N ASN A 34 -9.58 -4.53 -12.58
CA ASN A 34 -9.21 -3.13 -12.92
C ASN A 34 -7.85 -2.95 -13.62
N ALA A 35 -7.04 -4.01 -13.83
CA ALA A 35 -5.80 -3.96 -14.59
C ALA A 35 -6.08 -4.22 -16.09
N MET A 36 -5.26 -3.66 -16.98
CA MET A 36 -5.33 -3.97 -18.42
C MET A 36 -4.65 -5.30 -18.77
N GLU A 37 -3.86 -5.85 -17.84
CA GLU A 37 -3.21 -7.16 -17.92
C GLU A 37 -2.76 -7.56 -16.50
N PRO A 38 -3.10 -8.76 -15.99
CA PRO A 38 -2.65 -9.19 -14.67
C PRO A 38 -1.11 -9.32 -14.67
N PRO A 39 -0.42 -8.89 -13.60
CA PRO A 39 1.04 -9.01 -13.53
C PRO A 39 1.43 -10.49 -13.59
N GLU A 40 2.40 -10.83 -14.44
CA GLU A 40 3.01 -12.16 -14.49
C GLU A 40 3.74 -12.43 -13.16
N LEU A 41 3.06 -13.14 -12.24
CA LEU A 41 3.62 -13.57 -10.97
C LEU A 41 4.21 -14.98 -11.13
N ASP A 42 5.53 -15.07 -11.24
CA ASP A 42 6.24 -16.36 -11.31
C ASP A 42 6.48 -16.96 -9.91
N ILE A 43 5.39 -17.41 -9.25
CA ILE A 43 5.42 -17.98 -7.89
C ILE A 43 5.04 -19.48 -7.93
N GLU A 44 6.01 -20.36 -7.69
CA GLU A 44 5.80 -21.82 -7.62
C GLU A 44 5.97 -22.36 -6.21
N THR A 45 6.87 -21.74 -5.44
CA THR A 45 7.32 -22.23 -4.13
C THR A 45 7.24 -21.15 -3.05
N GLU A 46 7.35 -21.58 -1.79
CA GLU A 46 7.42 -20.67 -0.65
C GLU A 46 8.68 -19.79 -0.67
N ASP A 47 9.71 -20.10 -1.46
CA ASP A 47 10.95 -19.32 -1.54
C ASP A 47 10.90 -18.19 -2.59
N ASP A 48 9.90 -18.24 -3.49
CA ASP A 48 9.74 -17.31 -4.62
C ASP A 48 9.13 -15.96 -4.23
N PHE A 49 8.78 -15.75 -2.96
CA PHE A 49 8.21 -14.50 -2.50
C PHE A 49 8.45 -14.31 -1.01
N GLU A 50 8.17 -13.12 -0.49
CA GLU A 50 8.08 -12.83 0.94
C GLU A 50 6.76 -12.15 1.27
N LEU A 51 6.28 -12.34 2.50
CA LEU A 51 5.13 -11.60 3.03
C LEU A 51 5.64 -10.32 3.67
N CYS A 52 5.05 -9.19 3.29
CA CYS A 52 5.46 -7.89 3.81
C CYS A 52 4.26 -7.02 4.20
N ARG A 53 4.53 -6.02 5.04
CA ARG A 53 3.55 -5.00 5.42
C ARG A 53 4.06 -3.62 5.04
N VAL A 54 3.14 -2.70 4.81
CA VAL A 54 3.49 -1.29 4.63
C VAL A 54 4.02 -0.73 5.93
N LYS A 55 5.21 -0.13 5.88
CA LYS A 55 5.78 0.59 7.01
C LYS A 55 4.94 1.84 7.27
N LYS A 56 4.54 2.04 8.52
CA LYS A 56 3.76 3.21 8.93
C LYS A 56 4.65 4.14 9.74
N GLU A 57 4.83 5.37 9.28
CA GLU A 57 5.49 6.42 10.05
C GLU A 57 4.45 7.40 10.60
N LYS A 58 4.39 7.56 11.93
CA LYS A 58 3.40 8.42 12.61
C LYS A 58 1.95 8.14 12.19
N GLY A 59 1.63 6.87 11.94
CA GLY A 59 0.29 6.41 11.55
C GLY A 59 -0.06 6.61 10.06
N LYS A 60 0.85 7.14 9.24
CA LYS A 60 0.65 7.25 7.79
C LYS A 60 1.41 6.12 7.06
N PRO A 61 0.80 5.47 6.06
CA PRO A 61 1.50 4.50 5.23
C PRO A 61 2.63 5.21 4.46
N THR A 62 3.82 4.64 4.51
CA THR A 62 4.97 5.01 3.68
C THR A 62 4.95 4.16 2.40
N ASN A 63 5.78 4.48 1.42
CA ASN A 63 6.00 3.63 0.23
C ASN A 63 6.99 2.47 0.49
N ASP A 64 7.42 2.30 1.74
CA ASP A 64 8.37 1.26 2.12
C ASP A 64 7.63 0.04 2.67
N PHE A 65 8.14 -1.14 2.35
CA PHE A 65 7.63 -2.42 2.83
C PHE A 65 8.61 -3.08 3.79
N GLU A 66 8.08 -3.69 4.84
CA GLU A 66 8.82 -4.45 5.85
C GLU A 66 8.44 -5.93 5.74
N ILE A 67 9.45 -6.78 5.54
CA ILE A 67 9.26 -8.24 5.46
C ILE A 67 8.91 -8.79 6.84
N LEU A 68 7.90 -9.65 6.87
CA LEU A 68 7.46 -10.35 8.07
C LEU A 68 8.35 -11.57 8.34
N GLU A 69 8.81 -11.71 9.57
CA GLU A 69 9.69 -12.79 9.97
C GLU A 69 8.96 -14.15 9.96
N PRO A 70 9.42 -15.16 9.19
CA PRO A 70 8.70 -16.44 9.00
C PRO A 70 8.41 -17.23 10.28
N THR A 71 9.32 -17.14 11.27
CA THR A 71 9.25 -17.89 12.54
C THR A 71 8.28 -17.26 13.55
N ARG A 72 7.85 -16.02 13.31
CA ARG A 72 7.03 -15.27 14.24
C ARG A 72 5.56 -15.67 14.12
N MET A 73 4.84 -15.68 15.25
CA MET A 73 3.39 -15.92 15.26
C MET A 73 2.64 -14.66 14.82
N LEU A 74 1.45 -14.82 14.25
CA LEU A 74 0.59 -13.71 13.81
C LEU A 74 0.28 -12.71 14.93
N ARG A 75 0.02 -13.20 16.15
CA ARG A 75 -0.21 -12.31 17.31
C ARG A 75 1.01 -11.48 17.69
N ASP A 76 2.20 -12.01 17.42
CA ASP A 76 3.47 -11.43 17.85
C ASP A 76 4.08 -10.55 16.76
N SER A 77 3.67 -10.69 15.49
CA SER A 77 4.20 -9.96 14.33
C SER A 77 3.78 -8.48 14.30
N GLY A 78 2.89 -8.05 15.20
CA GLY A 78 2.38 -6.68 15.24
C GLY A 78 1.40 -6.36 14.12
N LEU A 79 0.82 -7.40 13.50
CA LEU A 79 -0.30 -7.24 12.57
C LEU A 79 -1.58 -6.91 13.36
N SER A 80 -2.28 -5.89 12.90
CA SER A 80 -3.61 -5.54 13.37
C SER A 80 -4.68 -6.42 12.73
N GLY A 81 -5.82 -6.59 13.41
CA GLY A 81 -6.96 -7.29 12.81
C GLY A 81 -7.40 -6.58 11.53
N TRP A 82 -7.56 -7.33 10.43
CA TRP A 82 -7.88 -6.82 9.09
C TRP A 82 -6.78 -5.99 8.42
N GLU A 83 -5.52 -6.16 8.81
CA GLU A 83 -4.40 -5.53 8.11
C GLU A 83 -4.12 -6.18 6.76
N ALA A 84 -3.85 -5.34 5.74
CA ALA A 84 -3.41 -5.81 4.44
C ALA A 84 -1.95 -6.27 4.52
N VAL A 85 -1.70 -7.51 4.08
CA VAL A 85 -0.37 -8.08 3.88
C VAL A 85 -0.14 -8.21 2.38
N PHE A 86 1.06 -7.87 1.94
CA PHE A 86 1.44 -7.81 0.55
C PHE A 86 2.42 -8.94 0.21
N LEU A 87 2.35 -9.41 -1.03
CA LEU A 87 3.31 -10.35 -1.60
C LEU A 87 4.43 -9.56 -2.25
N GLN A 88 5.67 -9.86 -1.87
CA GLN A 88 6.86 -9.34 -2.52
C GLN A 88 7.54 -10.47 -3.29
N PRO A 89 7.40 -10.53 -4.62
CA PRO A 89 8.01 -11.59 -5.42
C PRO A 89 9.55 -11.54 -5.36
N ARG A 90 10.17 -12.69 -5.55
CA ARG A 90 11.61 -12.87 -5.70
C ARG A 90 11.88 -13.36 -7.12
N ASP A 91 12.83 -12.74 -7.81
CA ASP A 91 13.30 -13.25 -9.09
C ASP A 91 14.10 -14.55 -8.86
N ARG A 92 13.67 -15.66 -9.47
CA ARG A 92 14.33 -16.97 -9.31
C ARG A 92 15.75 -17.01 -9.85
N ASN A 93 16.06 -16.19 -10.86
CA ASN A 93 17.36 -16.21 -11.51
C ASN A 93 18.42 -15.47 -10.68
N THR A 94 18.03 -14.35 -10.07
CA THR A 94 18.92 -13.46 -9.32
C THR A 94 18.82 -13.63 -7.81
N GLY A 95 17.68 -14.14 -7.32
CA GLY A 95 17.33 -14.22 -5.90
C GLY A 95 16.93 -12.86 -5.29
N GLU A 96 16.84 -11.80 -6.10
CA GLU A 96 16.52 -10.45 -5.67
C GLU A 96 15.03 -10.25 -5.44
N LEU A 97 14.68 -9.44 -4.44
CA LEU A 97 13.29 -9.09 -4.16
C LEU A 97 12.84 -7.98 -5.11
N LEU A 98 11.76 -8.25 -5.83
CA LEU A 98 11.15 -7.30 -6.73
C LEU A 98 10.32 -6.26 -5.95
N PRO A 99 10.07 -5.07 -6.50
CA PRO A 99 9.19 -4.08 -5.89
C PRO A 99 7.76 -4.60 -5.78
N VAL A 100 7.07 -4.28 -4.68
CA VAL A 100 5.64 -4.53 -4.53
C VAL A 100 4.88 -3.55 -5.40
N GLN A 101 4.13 -4.06 -6.37
CA GLN A 101 3.21 -3.28 -7.19
C GLN A 101 1.78 -3.58 -6.73
N TYR A 102 1.05 -2.54 -6.31
CA TYR A 102 -0.35 -2.69 -5.93
C TYR A 102 -1.16 -1.47 -6.38
N THR A 103 -2.39 -1.72 -6.82
CA THR A 103 -3.38 -0.68 -7.09
C THR A 103 -4.42 -0.74 -5.97
N PRO A 104 -4.56 0.31 -5.14
CA PRO A 104 -5.59 0.31 -4.11
C PRO A 104 -6.98 0.27 -4.76
N PRO A 105 -7.95 -0.42 -4.15
CA PRO A 105 -9.33 -0.38 -4.62
C PRO A 105 -9.86 1.07 -4.66
N PRO A 106 -10.74 1.41 -5.61
CA PRO A 106 -11.37 2.72 -5.63
C PRO A 106 -12.16 2.94 -4.32
N MET A 107 -11.81 4.00 -3.59
CA MET A 107 -12.40 4.30 -2.28
C MET A 107 -13.79 4.94 -2.36
N TYR A 108 -14.21 5.40 -3.55
CA TYR A 108 -15.47 6.09 -3.78
C TYR A 108 -16.16 5.57 -5.05
N PRO A 109 -17.50 5.38 -5.04
CA PRO A 109 -18.26 5.25 -6.29
C PRO A 109 -18.10 6.54 -7.10
N GLU A 110 -17.98 6.42 -8.42
CA GLU A 110 -17.60 7.45 -9.41
C GLU A 110 -18.54 8.68 -9.49
N GLU A 111 -18.74 9.44 -8.41
CA GLU A 111 -19.45 10.72 -8.44
C GLU A 111 -18.59 11.90 -7.94
N GLN A 112 -17.29 11.70 -7.67
CA GLN A 112 -16.36 12.76 -7.28
C GLN A 112 -14.98 12.59 -7.92
N GLN A 113 -14.91 12.56 -9.24
CA GLN A 113 -13.69 12.98 -9.94
C GLN A 113 -13.68 14.51 -9.97
N GLU A 114 -13.25 15.16 -8.89
CA GLU A 114 -12.69 16.50 -9.01
C GLU A 114 -11.29 16.33 -9.63
N GLU A 115 -11.18 16.72 -10.89
CA GLU A 115 -9.93 16.79 -11.65
C GLU A 115 -8.83 17.42 -10.78
N GLU A 116 -7.73 16.68 -10.57
CA GLU A 116 -6.50 17.27 -10.02
C GLU A 116 -6.12 18.47 -10.91
N PRO A 117 -5.97 19.69 -10.38
CA PRO A 117 -5.56 20.81 -11.19
C PRO A 117 -4.11 20.58 -11.63
N GLN A 118 -3.95 20.23 -12.91
CA GLN A 118 -2.67 20.10 -13.58
C GLN A 118 -1.79 21.30 -13.23
N SER A 119 -0.63 21.01 -12.64
CA SER A 119 0.39 21.97 -12.28
C SER A 119 0.81 22.81 -13.50
N ARG A 120 0.35 24.06 -13.57
CA ARG A 120 0.93 25.07 -14.46
C ARG A 120 2.16 25.67 -13.78
N VAL A 121 3.33 25.34 -14.30
CA VAL A 121 4.59 26.05 -14.01
C VAL A 121 4.56 27.44 -14.68
N PRO A 122 5.41 28.40 -14.24
CA PRO A 122 4.98 29.61 -13.54
C PRO A 122 4.94 30.84 -14.47
N GLU A 123 3.92 31.70 -14.31
CA GLU A 123 3.97 33.06 -14.86
C GLU A 123 4.13 34.07 -13.74
N VAL A 124 5.31 34.68 -13.71
CA VAL A 124 5.64 35.85 -12.90
C VAL A 124 4.74 37.00 -13.37
N SER A 125 3.77 37.42 -12.56
CA SER A 125 3.12 38.72 -12.75
C SER A 125 3.03 39.49 -11.44
N ASN A 126 3.87 40.51 -11.42
CA ASN A 126 3.99 41.57 -10.45
C ASN A 126 2.76 42.48 -10.56
N SER A 127 1.95 42.67 -9.50
CA SER A 127 1.40 43.98 -9.11
C SER A 127 0.35 43.95 -7.99
N LYS A 128 0.66 44.71 -6.94
CA LYS A 128 -0.22 45.63 -6.17
C LYS A 128 -1.59 45.14 -5.70
N GLY A 129 -1.64 44.71 -4.43
CA GLY A 129 -2.84 44.74 -3.61
C GLY A 129 -2.47 44.79 -2.13
N LYS A 130 -2.12 45.98 -1.63
CA LYS A 130 -1.74 46.19 -0.21
C LYS A 130 -2.95 45.96 0.71
N ARG A 131 -2.66 45.28 1.81
CA ARG A 131 -3.55 44.78 2.86
C ARG A 131 -4.39 45.88 3.53
N LYS A 132 -5.59 45.49 3.94
CA LYS A 132 -6.52 46.21 4.82
C LYS A 132 -5.83 46.50 6.17
N ALA A 133 -5.82 47.78 6.55
CA ALA A 133 -5.07 48.32 7.69
C ALA A 133 -5.56 47.76 9.05
N ARG A 134 -4.62 47.62 10.00
CA ARG A 134 -4.92 47.52 11.44
C ARG A 134 -4.95 48.95 12.01
N PRO A 135 -5.93 49.30 12.86
CA PRO A 135 -5.87 50.53 13.63
C PRO A 135 -5.05 50.28 14.90
N ASP A 136 -3.86 50.89 14.99
CA ASP A 136 -3.18 51.05 16.27
C ASP A 136 -3.39 52.49 16.76
N GLU A 137 -3.83 52.56 18.01
CA GLU A 137 -4.09 53.74 18.82
C GLU A 137 -2.82 54.59 18.95
N ILE A 138 -2.95 55.92 18.83
CA ILE A 138 -1.93 56.86 19.27
C ILE A 138 -2.61 57.76 20.30
N ASP A 139 -2.29 57.45 21.55
CA ASP A 139 -2.47 58.25 22.75
C ASP A 139 -1.24 59.16 22.93
N GLU A 140 -1.46 60.38 23.46
CA GLU A 140 -0.50 61.31 24.14
C GLU A 140 0.82 61.69 23.43
N GLU A 141 1.31 62.94 23.35
CA GLU A 141 1.24 64.17 24.16
C GLU A 141 1.47 65.41 23.25
#